data_AF-A0A258NMZ9-F1
#
_entry.id   AF-A0A258NMZ9-F1
#
_cell.length_a   1.000
_cell.length_b   1.000
_cell.length_c   1.000
_cell.angle_alpha   90.00
_cell.angle_beta   90.00
_cell.angle_gamma   90.00
#
_symmetry.space_group_name_H-M   'P 1'
#
loop_
_entity.id
_entity.type
_entity.pdbx_description
1 polymer ?
#
loop_
_entity_poly.entity_id
_entity_poly.type
_entity_poly.pdbx_seq_one_letter_code
_entity_poly.pdbx_strand_id
1 'polypeptide(L)' 'YMGMKSAAADTLIAAMIAANSRADLVAATRALDRVLISGAYGVPLFHAPGQWLARWTSIHLPSRASLYGTLPETWWHTPQ' A
#
# COMPACT_ATOMS: atom_id res chain seq x y z
N TYR A 1 -2.56 2.00 22.25
CA TYR A 1 -3.14 2.24 20.91
C TYR A 1 -4.13 3.41 20.99
N MET A 2 -4.46 4.06 19.86
CA MET A 2 -5.02 5.43 19.81
C MET A 2 -6.49 5.60 20.23
N GLY A 3 -7.22 4.51 20.49
CA GLY A 3 -8.57 4.56 21.06
C GLY A 3 -9.62 5.32 20.24
N MET A 4 -9.42 5.46 18.92
CA MET A 4 -10.32 6.17 18.03
C MET A 4 -11.76 5.61 18.10
N LYS A 5 -12.74 6.52 18.26
CA LYS A 5 -14.17 6.24 18.12
C LYS A 5 -14.81 7.31 17.24
N SER A 6 -15.12 6.97 16.00
CA SER A 6 -15.64 7.93 15.01
C SER A 6 -16.65 7.26 14.08
N ALA A 7 -17.92 7.68 14.18
CA ALA A 7 -18.99 7.18 13.33
C ALA A 7 -18.72 7.44 11.84
N ALA A 8 -18.02 8.53 11.52
CA ALA A 8 -17.60 8.84 10.15
C ALA A 8 -16.57 7.82 9.64
N ALA A 9 -15.59 7.45 10.46
CA ALA A 9 -14.61 6.42 10.10
C ALA A 9 -15.29 5.06 9.90
N ASP A 10 -16.17 4.66 10.83
CA ASP A 10 -16.92 3.40 10.73
C ASP A 10 -17.76 3.33 9.44
N THR A 11 -18.45 4.42 9.09
CA THR A 11 -19.24 4.52 7.86
C THR A 11 -18.37 4.39 6.60
N LEU A 12 -17.21 5.04 6.58
CA LEU A 12 -16.31 5.01 5.43
C LEU A 12 -15.60 3.66 5.27
N ILE A 13 -15.33 2.97 6.37
CA ILE A 13 -14.84 1.58 6.35
C ILE A 13 -15.90 0.67 5.73
N ALA A 14 -17.16 0.78 6.16
CA ALA A 14 -18.25 0.00 5.57
C ALA A 14 -18.42 0.28 4.07
N ALA A 15 -18.34 1.54 3.66
CA ALA A 15 -18.39 1.93 2.24
C ALA A 15 -17.21 1.38 1.43
N MET A 16 -15.99 1.39 1.99
CA MET A 16 -14.79 0.83 1.35
C MET A 16 -14.93 -0.68 1.12
N ILE A 17 -15.48 -1.41 2.10
CA ILE A 17 -15.71 -2.87 1.99
C ILE A 17 -16.82 -3.18 0.97
N ALA A 18 -17.87 -2.37 0.91
CA ALA A 18 -19.00 -2.55 0.01
C ALA A 18 -18.75 -2.07 -1.44
N ALA A 19 -17.60 -1.44 -1.72
CA ALA A 19 -17.30 -0.87 -3.02
C ALA A 19 -17.17 -1.95 -4.11
N ASN A 20 -17.96 -1.82 -5.18
CA ASN A 20 -17.97 -2.76 -6.31
C ASN A 20 -17.24 -2.25 -7.55
N SER A 21 -16.64 -1.05 -7.48
CA SER A 21 -15.83 -0.49 -8.55
C SER A 21 -14.52 0.08 -7.99
N ARG A 22 -13.51 0.18 -8.87
CA ARG A 22 -12.23 0.79 -8.48
C ARG A 22 -12.38 2.26 -8.11
N ALA A 23 -13.26 2.98 -8.80
CA ALA A 23 -13.50 4.39 -8.52
C ALA A 23 -14.08 4.59 -7.12
N ASP A 24 -15.08 3.79 -6.74
CA ASP A 24 -15.73 3.86 -5.44
C ASP A 24 -14.77 3.46 -4.31
N LEU A 25 -13.99 2.39 -4.51
CA LEU A 25 -12.97 1.97 -3.55
C LEU A 25 -11.97 3.11 -3.30
N VAL A 26 -11.42 3.71 -4.36
CA VAL A 26 -10.45 4.82 -4.23
C VAL A 26 -11.08 6.03 -3.54
N ALA A 27 -12.34 6.35 -3.84
CA ALA A 27 -13.05 7.46 -3.20
C ALA A 27 -13.24 7.22 -1.70
N ALA A 28 -13.71 6.03 -1.30
CA ALA A 28 -13.93 5.65 0.09
C ALA A 28 -12.62 5.63 0.88
N THR A 29 -11.55 5.02 0.34
CA THR A 29 -10.22 4.99 0.99
C THR A 29 -9.67 6.41 1.19
N ARG A 30 -9.75 7.29 0.19
CA ARG A 30 -9.28 8.68 0.32
C ARG A 30 -10.12 9.49 1.30
N ALA A 31 -11.42 9.24 1.38
CA ALA A 31 -12.28 9.87 2.38
C ALA A 31 -11.91 9.41 3.80
N LEU A 32 -11.67 8.11 3.99
CA LEU A 32 -11.23 7.57 5.28
C LEU A 32 -9.89 8.17 5.72
N ASP A 33 -8.91 8.25 4.81
CA ASP A 33 -7.61 8.87 5.07
C ASP A 33 -7.74 10.31 5.58
N ARG A 34 -8.60 11.13 4.96
CA ARG A 34 -8.88 12.51 5.43
C ARG A 34 -9.46 12.53 6.84
N VAL A 35 -10.35 11.60 7.19
CA VAL A 35 -10.92 11.50 8.55
C VAL A 35 -9.84 11.14 9.56
N LEU A 36 -8.94 10.20 9.22
CA LEU A 36 -7.85 9.80 10.10
C LEU A 36 -6.84 10.92 10.33
N ILE A 37 -6.44 11.61 9.26
CA ILE A 37 -5.52 12.77 9.34
C ILE A 37 -6.17 13.90 10.17
N SER A 38 -7.43 14.23 9.91
CA SER A 38 -8.13 15.32 10.61
C SER A 38 -8.37 15.03 12.09
N GLY A 39 -8.46 13.74 12.46
CA GLY A 39 -8.63 13.34 13.86
C GLY A 39 -7.33 13.36 14.68
N ALA A 40 -6.18 13.64 14.06
CA ALA A 40 -4.86 13.68 14.71
C ALA A 40 -4.56 12.44 15.57
N TYR A 41 -5.06 11.27 15.15
CA TYR A 41 -4.89 10.01 15.90
C TYR A 41 -3.45 9.50 15.87
N GLY A 42 -2.54 10.10 15.09
CA GLY A 42 -1.13 9.78 15.06
C GLY A 42 -0.33 10.92 14.45
N VAL A 43 0.98 10.93 14.71
CA VAL A 43 1.93 11.86 14.09
C VAL A 43 2.68 11.12 12.99
N PRO A 44 2.42 11.41 11.70
CA PRO A 44 3.16 10.78 10.61
C PRO A 44 4.66 11.15 10.69
N LEU A 45 5.52 10.14 10.55
CA LEU A 45 6.97 10.32 10.51
C LEU A 45 7.47 10.18 9.07
N PHE A 46 8.21 9.11 8.79
CA PHE A 46 8.83 8.85 7.51
C PHE A 46 8.75 7.37 7.15
N HIS A 47 8.98 7.07 5.87
CA HIS A 47 9.10 5.71 5.34
C HIS A 47 10.21 5.69 4.27
N ALA A 48 10.80 4.53 4.02
CA ALA A 48 11.69 4.36 2.87
C ALA A 48 10.87 4.38 1.58
N PRO A 49 11.19 5.25 0.59
CA PRO A 49 10.37 5.40 -0.62
C PRO A 49 10.50 4.23 -1.61
N GLY A 50 11.35 3.25 -1.31
CA GLY A 50 11.57 2.07 -2.15
C GLY A 50 12.21 0.93 -1.38
N GLN A 51 12.43 -0.18 -2.07
CA GLN A 51 13.06 -1.38 -1.53
C GLN A 51 14.54 -1.40 -1.91
N TRP A 52 15.41 -1.57 -0.92
CA TRP A 52 16.83 -1.80 -1.16
C TRP A 52 17.07 -3.28 -1.37
N LEU A 53 17.65 -3.64 -2.52
CA LEU A 53 17.90 -5.02 -2.90
C LEU A 53 19.29 -5.15 -3.50
N ALA A 54 20.13 -5.99 -2.88
CA ALA A 54 21.38 -6.45 -3.46
C ALA A 54 21.17 -7.80 -4.15
N ARG A 55 21.78 -8.00 -5.32
CA ARG A 55 21.76 -9.27 -6.05
C ARG A 55 23.08 -9.50 -6.78
N TRP A 56 23.39 -10.77 -7.07
CA TRP A 56 24.45 -11.12 -8.00
C TRP A 56 24.13 -10.62 -9.41
N THR A 57 25.17 -10.29 -10.17
CA THR A 57 25.02 -9.82 -11.56
C THR A 57 24.39 -10.87 -12.48
N SER A 58 24.57 -12.16 -12.15
CA SER A 58 24.00 -13.31 -12.89
C SER A 58 22.50 -13.56 -12.65
N ILE A 59 21.89 -12.90 -11.65
CA ILE A 59 20.46 -13.01 -11.34
C ILE A 59 19.70 -11.89 -12.05
N HIS A 60 18.83 -12.22 -13.00
CA HIS A 60 18.09 -11.24 -13.78
C HIS A 60 16.65 -11.09 -13.27
N LEU A 61 16.09 -9.90 -13.48
CA LEU A 61 14.71 -9.55 -13.13
C LEU A 61 13.93 -9.20 -14.40
N PRO A 62 12.60 -9.31 -14.39
CA PRO A 62 11.76 -8.77 -15.45
C PRO A 62 12.00 -7.27 -15.68
N SER A 63 11.95 -6.83 -16.94
CA SER A 63 12.10 -5.41 -17.30
C SER A 63 10.99 -4.53 -16.72
N ARG A 64 9.80 -5.11 -16.50
CA ARG A 64 8.67 -4.47 -15.84
C ARG A 64 8.49 -5.05 -14.44
N ALA A 65 8.71 -4.23 -13.42
CA ALA A 65 8.47 -4.60 -12.03
C ALA A 65 6.96 -4.73 -11.73
N SER A 66 6.64 -5.57 -10.75
CA SER A 66 5.29 -5.68 -10.19
C SER A 66 4.91 -4.40 -9.46
N LEU A 67 3.62 -4.07 -9.46
CA LEU A 67 3.07 -2.98 -8.65
C LEU A 67 3.28 -3.21 -7.15
N TYR A 68 3.41 -4.47 -6.73
CA TYR A 68 3.55 -4.87 -5.33
C TYR A 68 5.00 -5.00 -4.86
N GLY A 69 5.97 -4.59 -5.68
CA GLY A 69 7.40 -4.64 -5.35
C GLY A 69 8.11 -5.85 -5.94
N THR A 70 9.25 -6.21 -5.36
CA THR A 70 10.10 -7.30 -5.85
C THR A 70 9.47 -8.68 -5.61
N LEU A 71 9.40 -9.49 -6.66
CA LEU A 71 8.89 -10.87 -6.63
C LEU A 71 10.02 -11.85 -7.02
N PRO A 72 10.77 -12.43 -6.06
CA PRO A 72 11.91 -13.30 -6.33
C PRO A 72 11.60 -14.50 -7.24
N GLU A 73 10.37 -15.01 -7.18
CA GLU A 73 9.88 -16.10 -8.03
C GLU A 73 9.84 -15.76 -9.53
N THR A 74 9.96 -14.48 -9.88
CA THR A 74 10.02 -14.02 -11.28
C THR A 74 11.44 -13.88 -11.83
N TRP A 75 12.46 -14.18 -11.02
CA TRP A 75 13.87 -13.99 -11.38
C TRP A 75 14.47 -15.27 -11.96
N TRP A 76 15.57 -15.13 -12.69
CA TRP A 76 16.29 -16.28 -13.25
C TRP A 76 17.80 -16.07 -13.22
N HIS A 77 18.53 -17.18 -13.21
CA HIS A 77 19.98 -17.19 -13.33
C HIS A 77 20.38 -17.37 -14.80
N THR A 78 21.36 -16.61 -15.27
CA THR A 78 22.00 -16.91 -16.57
C THR A 78 22.99 -18.05 -16.38
N PRO A 79 22.82 -19.22 -17.05
CA PRO A 79 23.78 -20.31 -16.98
C PRO A 79 25.18 -19.84 -17.38
N GLN A 80 26.20 -20.35 -16.69
CA GLN A 80 27.61 -20.09 -17.03
C GLN A 80 27.98 -20.75 -18.36
#